data_AF-F8NMX9-F1
#
_entry.id   AF-F8NMX9-F1
#
_cell.length_a   1.000
_cell.length_b   1.000
_cell.length_c   1.000
_cell.angle_alpha   90.00
_cell.angle_beta   90.00
_cell.angle_gamma   90.00
#
_symmetry.space_group_name_H-M   'P 1'
#
loop_
_entity.id
_entity.type
_entity.pdbx_description
1 polymer ?
#
loop_
_entity_poly.entity_id
_entity_poly.type
_entity_poly.pdbx_seq_one_letter_code
_entity_poly.pdbx_strand_id
1 'polypeptide(L)'
;MSVAIVDNAVQPAKRRTLADVRNQVAQELAIKAITKAHIVDGARVGVYFTFSKKEDDQFLRLVATHIEYRLPTDYLFALATTGSPPDTTVTANSLVICGSSDDFVQRAILLASSKFLGRVESVVNEGTVWIAAVRNIGSSSYDEAALWDVVCKSVRAPIDPLCPPPGSRSIDQILSDARSKLQRVTPQQAYEELHDPTFPMPVFLVDIRPAAQREREGGIHGSLIIERNVLEWRFDPRCEARLAIADRYDLKIIVYCQEGYTSSLAAAALHELGLLNATDIIGGYAAWKAAGLPGQIKPPSTAADSESYVPSEISES
;
A
#
# COMPACT_ATOMS: atom_id res chain seq x y z
N MET A 1 73.66 -7.67 59.43
CA MET A 1 73.18 -7.75 58.03
C MET A 1 72.17 -8.88 57.98
N SER A 2 70.88 -8.56 57.89
CA SER A 2 69.80 -9.55 57.76
C SER A 2 69.12 -9.31 56.42
N VAL A 3 69.14 -10.32 55.55
CA VAL A 3 68.53 -10.29 54.22
C VAL A 3 67.04 -10.61 54.40
N ALA A 4 66.17 -9.65 54.11
CA ALA A 4 64.73 -9.88 54.04
C ALA A 4 64.39 -10.43 52.64
N ILE A 5 63.92 -11.68 52.62
CA ILE A 5 63.31 -12.32 51.45
C ILE A 5 61.94 -11.66 51.25
N VAL A 6 61.72 -11.04 50.09
CA VAL A 6 60.42 -10.52 49.69
C VAL A 6 59.65 -11.67 49.06
N ASP A 7 58.71 -12.23 49.81
CA ASP A 7 57.72 -13.18 49.31
C ASP A 7 56.83 -12.49 48.28
N ASN A 8 56.98 -12.88 47.01
CA ASN A 8 56.17 -12.38 45.91
C ASN A 8 54.85 -13.18 45.88
N ALA A 9 53.89 -12.75 46.68
CA ALA A 9 52.55 -13.34 46.69
C ALA A 9 51.84 -13.05 45.34
N VAL A 10 51.76 -14.08 44.49
CA VAL A 10 50.93 -14.08 43.29
C VAL A 10 49.48 -13.85 43.70
N GLN A 11 48.89 -12.71 43.33
CA GLN A 11 47.47 -12.44 43.53
C GLN A 11 46.63 -13.47 42.75
N PRO A 12 45.63 -14.12 43.37
CA PRO A 12 44.79 -15.07 42.67
C PRO A 12 43.94 -14.36 41.60
N ALA A 13 43.94 -14.88 40.37
CA ALA A 13 43.17 -14.35 39.25
C ALA A 13 41.68 -14.23 39.61
N LYS A 14 41.10 -13.05 39.39
CA LYS A 14 39.69 -12.72 39.65
C LYS A 14 38.77 -13.72 38.94
N ARG A 15 37.96 -14.48 39.68
CA ARG A 15 37.02 -15.47 39.12
C ARG A 15 35.99 -14.76 38.23
N ARG A 16 35.90 -15.16 36.96
CA ARG A 16 34.93 -14.62 35.98
C ARG A 16 33.51 -15.02 36.39
N THR A 17 32.59 -14.06 36.32
CA THR A 17 31.15 -14.28 36.52
C THR A 17 30.47 -14.73 35.22
N LEU A 18 29.26 -15.26 35.32
CA LEU A 18 28.44 -15.61 34.15
C LEU A 18 28.16 -14.38 33.26
N ALA A 19 27.99 -13.20 33.88
CA ALA A 19 27.80 -11.94 33.17
C ALA A 19 29.05 -11.53 32.37
N ASP A 20 30.25 -11.74 32.93
CA ASP A 20 31.52 -11.47 32.23
C ASP A 20 31.64 -12.33 30.97
N VAL A 21 31.27 -13.62 31.07
CA VAL A 21 31.26 -14.54 29.93
C VAL A 21 30.23 -14.11 28.89
N ARG A 22 29.00 -13.80 29.30
CA ARG A 22 27.93 -13.36 28.39
C ARG A 22 28.31 -12.08 27.64
N ASN A 23 28.95 -11.13 28.32
CA ASN A 23 29.45 -9.91 27.71
C ASN A 23 30.59 -10.17 26.71
N GLN A 24 31.54 -11.05 27.06
CA GLN A 24 32.60 -11.45 26.14
C GLN A 24 32.03 -12.09 24.87
N VAL A 25 31.08 -13.02 25.00
CA VAL A 25 30.45 -13.68 23.84
C VAL A 25 29.69 -12.66 22.99
N ALA A 26 28.93 -11.75 23.60
CA ALA A 26 28.22 -10.71 22.85
C ALA A 26 29.17 -9.80 22.06
N GLN A 27 30.31 -9.44 22.66
CA GLN A 27 31.37 -8.69 21.99
C GLN A 27 31.95 -9.45 20.79
N GLU A 28 32.23 -10.75 20.94
CA GLU A 28 32.74 -11.59 19.84
C GLU A 28 31.72 -11.74 18.71
N LEU A 29 30.43 -11.90 19.03
CA LEU A 29 29.37 -11.96 18.04
C LEU A 29 29.20 -10.63 17.28
N ALA A 30 29.25 -9.50 17.98
CA ALA A 30 29.20 -8.19 17.35
C ALA A 30 30.36 -7.99 16.37
N ILE A 31 31.58 -8.36 16.75
CA ILE A 31 32.75 -8.30 15.85
C ILE A 31 32.53 -9.18 14.63
N LYS A 32 32.03 -10.41 14.81
CA LYS A 32 31.72 -11.32 13.68
C LYS A 32 30.66 -10.76 12.75
N ALA A 33 29.57 -10.21 13.30
CA ALA A 33 28.50 -9.59 12.53
C ALA A 33 29.02 -8.41 11.71
N ILE A 34 29.81 -7.51 12.33
CA ILE A 34 30.43 -6.36 11.65
C ILE A 34 31.40 -6.82 10.55
N THR A 35 32.21 -7.84 10.82
CA THR A 35 33.23 -8.32 9.87
C THR A 35 32.59 -8.93 8.61
N LYS A 36 31.39 -9.50 8.74
CA LYS A 36 30.61 -10.08 7.64
C LYS A 36 29.61 -9.11 7.01
N ALA A 37 29.57 -7.85 7.47
CA ALA A 37 28.63 -6.86 6.97
C ALA A 37 28.97 -6.42 5.54
N HIS A 38 27.93 -6.08 4.79
CA HIS A 38 28.04 -5.50 3.45
C HIS A 38 27.80 -3.99 3.52
N ILE A 39 28.27 -3.25 2.51
CA ILE A 39 27.94 -1.83 2.36
C ILE A 39 26.86 -1.71 1.27
N VAL A 40 25.75 -1.06 1.60
CA VAL A 40 24.63 -0.77 0.69
C VAL A 40 24.27 0.71 0.84
N ASP A 41 24.30 1.46 -0.25
CA ASP A 41 24.04 2.91 -0.29
C ASP A 41 24.78 3.72 0.81
N GLY A 42 26.01 3.30 1.14
CA GLY A 42 26.85 3.93 2.16
C GLY A 42 26.66 3.42 3.59
N ALA A 43 25.60 2.65 3.87
CA ALA A 43 25.34 2.07 5.18
C ALA A 43 25.88 0.64 5.30
N ARG A 44 26.36 0.27 6.48
CA ARG A 44 26.78 -1.11 6.83
C ARG A 44 25.58 -1.95 7.21
N VAL A 45 25.30 -3.00 6.46
CA VAL A 45 24.18 -3.91 6.71
C VAL A 45 24.64 -5.32 7.01
N GLY A 46 23.94 -5.98 7.94
CA GLY A 46 24.28 -7.34 8.33
C GLY A 46 23.09 -8.15 8.85
N VAL A 47 23.10 -9.45 8.55
CA VAL A 47 22.21 -10.42 9.17
C VAL A 47 23.03 -11.42 9.94
N TYR A 48 22.63 -11.73 11.17
CA TYR A 48 23.34 -12.68 12.00
C TYR A 48 22.39 -13.58 12.79
N PHE A 49 22.54 -14.89 12.63
CA PHE A 49 21.84 -15.89 13.42
C PHE A 49 22.76 -16.44 14.51
N THR A 50 22.23 -16.56 15.72
CA THR A 50 22.93 -17.19 16.85
C THR A 50 22.05 -18.24 17.51
N PHE A 51 22.63 -19.27 18.09
CA PHE A 51 21.89 -20.25 18.88
C PHE A 51 21.77 -19.77 20.33
N SER A 52 20.59 -19.84 20.93
CA SER A 52 20.37 -19.46 22.34
C SER A 52 19.37 -20.39 23.02
N LYS A 53 19.53 -20.61 24.33
CA LYS A 53 18.66 -21.50 25.13
C LYS A 53 17.81 -20.76 26.17
N LYS A 54 18.16 -19.53 26.56
CA LYS A 54 17.46 -18.68 27.56
C LYS A 54 17.82 -17.19 27.38
N GLU A 55 16.85 -16.29 27.63
CA GLU A 55 17.00 -14.81 27.61
C GLU A 55 17.50 -14.25 26.28
N ASP A 56 16.79 -14.60 25.22
CA ASP A 56 17.15 -14.35 23.82
C ASP A 56 17.14 -12.85 23.46
N ASP A 57 16.14 -12.10 23.88
CA ASP A 57 15.99 -10.67 23.56
C ASP A 57 17.05 -9.81 24.27
N GLN A 58 17.26 -10.03 25.58
CA GLN A 58 18.28 -9.32 26.35
C GLN A 58 19.70 -9.59 25.84
N PHE A 59 19.95 -10.81 25.34
CA PHE A 59 21.25 -11.15 24.79
C PHE A 59 21.50 -10.45 23.47
N LEU A 60 20.52 -10.48 22.56
CA LEU A 60 20.61 -9.80 21.27
C LEU A 60 20.70 -8.28 21.43
N ARG A 61 20.04 -7.69 22.43
CA ARG A 61 20.23 -6.28 22.81
C ARG A 61 21.67 -5.98 23.17
N LEU A 62 22.31 -6.82 23.98
CA LEU A 62 23.71 -6.65 24.36
C LEU A 62 24.64 -6.72 23.13
N VAL A 63 24.36 -7.63 22.18
CA VAL A 63 25.08 -7.69 20.90
C VAL A 63 24.87 -6.40 20.09
N ALA A 64 23.63 -5.91 20.01
CA ALA A 64 23.29 -4.66 19.32
C ALA A 64 24.05 -3.46 19.92
N THR A 65 24.14 -3.34 21.25
CA THR A 65 24.93 -2.29 21.93
C THR A 65 26.42 -2.37 21.56
N HIS A 66 26.98 -3.58 21.46
CA HIS A 66 28.37 -3.76 21.03
C HIS A 66 28.60 -3.42 19.56
N ILE A 67 27.57 -3.54 18.71
CA ILE A 67 27.61 -3.10 17.30
C ILE A 67 27.61 -1.58 17.23
N GLU A 68 26.65 -0.95 17.92
CA GLU A 68 26.51 0.52 18.01
C GLU A 68 27.81 1.18 18.46
N TYR A 69 28.43 0.69 19.54
CA TYR A 69 29.68 1.24 20.06
C TYR A 69 30.87 1.17 19.07
N ARG A 70 30.81 0.28 18.08
CA ARG A 70 31.91 0.03 17.13
C ARG A 70 31.70 0.65 15.77
N LEU A 71 30.50 1.11 15.44
CA LEU A 71 30.16 1.63 14.12
C LEU A 71 29.85 3.13 14.19
N PRO A 72 30.80 3.99 13.77
CA PRO A 72 30.57 5.44 13.71
C PRO A 72 29.82 5.87 12.44
N THR A 73 29.58 4.96 11.51
CA THR A 73 28.92 5.22 10.21
C THR A 73 27.49 4.72 10.24
N ASP A 74 26.71 5.05 9.21
CA ASP A 74 25.38 4.49 9.04
C ASP A 74 25.37 2.97 9.00
N TYR A 75 24.39 2.36 9.69
CA TYR A 75 24.28 0.91 9.75
C TYR A 75 22.85 0.43 10.01
N LEU A 76 22.60 -0.84 9.66
CA LEU A 76 21.38 -1.57 10.01
C LEU A 76 21.65 -3.07 10.08
N PHE A 77 21.41 -3.69 11.23
CA PHE A 77 21.62 -5.11 11.46
C PHE A 77 20.33 -5.81 11.87
N ALA A 78 20.15 -7.03 11.40
CA ALA A 78 19.14 -7.97 11.89
C ALA A 78 19.83 -9.14 12.60
N LEU A 79 19.55 -9.30 13.89
CA LEU A 79 20.11 -10.33 14.75
C LEU A 79 18.98 -11.25 15.19
N ALA A 80 19.08 -12.55 14.96
CA ALA A 80 18.03 -13.51 15.32
C ALA A 80 18.57 -14.68 16.14
N THR A 81 17.80 -15.12 17.13
CA THR A 81 18.07 -16.41 17.78
C THR A 81 17.46 -17.56 16.99
N THR A 82 18.13 -18.71 17.05
CA THR A 82 17.69 -19.97 16.44
C THR A 82 17.75 -21.09 17.48
N GLY A 83 16.98 -22.14 17.22
CA GLY A 83 16.90 -23.31 18.08
C GLY A 83 15.68 -23.25 19.00
N SER A 84 14.86 -24.30 18.97
CA SER A 84 13.78 -24.47 19.93
C SER A 84 14.37 -24.93 21.28
N PRO A 85 13.90 -24.41 22.43
CA PRO A 85 14.16 -25.07 23.70
C PRO A 85 13.55 -26.49 23.62
N PRO A 86 14.30 -27.54 23.99
CA PRO A 86 13.87 -28.93 23.79
C PRO A 86 12.61 -29.36 24.56
N ASP A 87 11.96 -28.46 25.31
CA ASP A 87 10.91 -28.81 26.28
C ASP A 87 9.80 -27.74 26.42
N THR A 88 9.60 -26.86 25.43
CA THR A 88 8.62 -25.76 25.54
C THR A 88 7.66 -25.65 24.36
N THR A 89 6.42 -25.28 24.65
CA THR A 89 5.34 -24.89 23.70
C THR A 89 5.62 -23.60 22.91
N VAL A 90 6.75 -22.92 23.18
CA VAL A 90 7.15 -21.66 22.54
C VAL A 90 7.86 -21.97 21.23
N THR A 91 7.26 -21.53 20.12
CA THR A 91 7.79 -21.73 18.75
C THR A 91 8.40 -20.47 18.16
N ALA A 92 8.44 -19.36 18.91
CA ALA A 92 9.00 -18.10 18.48
C ALA A 92 10.39 -17.85 19.08
N ASN A 93 11.31 -17.39 18.23
CA ASN A 93 12.62 -16.92 18.65
C ASN A 93 12.68 -15.39 18.54
N SER A 94 13.68 -14.79 19.16
CA SER A 94 13.84 -13.33 19.16
C SER A 94 14.52 -12.86 17.89
N LEU A 95 14.00 -11.79 17.31
CA LEU A 95 14.60 -11.00 16.24
C LEU A 95 14.81 -9.59 16.76
N VAL A 96 16.03 -9.07 16.67
CA VAL A 96 16.37 -7.69 16.96
C VAL A 96 16.85 -7.03 15.67
N ILE A 97 16.22 -5.93 15.28
CA ILE A 97 16.74 -5.04 14.23
C ILE A 97 17.27 -3.79 14.90
N CYS A 98 18.54 -3.46 14.68
CA CYS A 98 19.16 -2.26 15.23
C CYS A 98 19.88 -1.45 14.15
N GLY A 99 19.81 -0.12 14.23
CA GLY A 99 20.38 0.75 13.20
C GLY A 99 20.91 2.07 13.76
N SER A 100 21.63 2.84 12.93
CA SER A 100 22.12 4.19 13.26
C SER A 100 21.03 5.26 13.24
N SER A 101 19.91 4.98 12.58
CA SER A 101 18.81 5.92 12.33
C SER A 101 17.46 5.26 12.62
N ASP A 102 16.56 5.99 13.28
CA ASP A 102 15.18 5.56 13.49
C ASP A 102 14.48 5.30 12.14
N ASP A 103 14.69 6.13 11.11
CA ASP A 103 14.10 5.93 9.78
C ASP A 103 14.50 4.57 9.14
N PHE A 104 15.77 4.15 9.27
CA PHE A 104 16.18 2.83 8.79
C PHE A 104 15.49 1.69 9.52
N VAL A 105 15.36 1.82 10.84
CA VAL A 105 14.69 0.80 11.66
C VAL A 105 13.20 0.76 11.34
N GLN A 106 12.51 1.90 11.26
CA GLN A 106 11.09 1.95 10.90
C GLN A 106 10.80 1.33 9.53
N ARG A 107 11.63 1.61 8.51
CA ARG A 107 11.53 0.96 7.20
C ARG A 107 11.72 -0.55 7.30
N ALA A 108 12.69 -0.98 8.10
CA ALA A 108 12.97 -2.39 8.33
C ALA A 108 11.82 -3.09 9.06
N ILE A 109 11.15 -2.43 10.00
CA ILE A 109 9.97 -2.95 10.70
C ILE A 109 8.84 -3.24 9.70
N LEU A 110 8.52 -2.29 8.82
CA LEU A 110 7.47 -2.45 7.82
C LEU A 110 7.76 -3.61 6.85
N LEU A 111 9.01 -3.70 6.40
CA LEU A 111 9.45 -4.77 5.51
C LEU A 111 9.48 -6.13 6.22
N ALA A 112 10.01 -6.20 7.44
CA ALA A 112 10.05 -7.43 8.23
C ALA A 112 8.64 -7.94 8.55
N SER A 113 7.73 -7.05 8.97
CA SER A 113 6.34 -7.40 9.25
C SER A 113 5.64 -7.98 8.02
N SER A 114 5.98 -7.47 6.82
CA SER A 114 5.47 -7.98 5.54
C SER A 114 6.09 -9.33 5.16
N LYS A 115 7.41 -9.51 5.36
CA LYS A 115 8.13 -10.75 5.03
C LYS A 115 7.82 -11.92 5.97
N PHE A 116 7.46 -11.61 7.20
CA PHE A 116 7.10 -12.58 8.24
C PHE A 116 5.61 -12.50 8.59
N LEU A 117 4.77 -12.20 7.59
CA LEU A 117 3.32 -12.10 7.76
C LEU A 117 2.76 -13.36 8.44
N GLY A 118 2.01 -13.15 9.53
CA GLY A 118 1.44 -14.24 10.33
C GLY A 118 2.43 -15.01 11.22
N ARG A 119 3.72 -14.63 11.24
CA ARG A 119 4.76 -15.22 12.10
C ARG A 119 5.26 -14.28 13.20
N VAL A 120 5.01 -12.97 13.10
CA VAL A 120 5.36 -12.00 14.15
C VAL A 120 4.31 -12.08 15.27
N GLU A 121 4.72 -12.48 16.48
CA GLU A 121 3.83 -12.71 17.62
C GLU A 121 3.78 -11.52 18.58
N SER A 122 4.90 -10.80 18.72
CA SER A 122 4.99 -9.58 19.54
C SER A 122 6.06 -8.66 19.00
N VAL A 123 5.93 -7.37 19.33
CA VAL A 123 6.83 -6.31 18.88
C VAL A 123 7.05 -5.31 20.02
N VAL A 124 8.29 -4.87 20.18
CA VAL A 124 8.70 -3.73 20.99
C VAL A 124 9.54 -2.80 20.11
N ASN A 125 9.21 -1.51 20.08
CA ASN A 125 9.94 -0.50 19.32
C ASN A 125 10.56 0.53 20.29
N GLU A 126 11.88 0.69 20.21
CA GLU A 126 12.68 1.59 21.04
C GLU A 126 13.53 2.52 20.17
N GLY A 127 12.98 2.98 19.05
CA GLY A 127 13.63 3.89 18.11
C GLY A 127 14.66 3.18 17.25
N THR A 128 15.94 3.28 17.62
CA THR A 128 17.05 2.64 16.88
C THR A 128 17.18 1.14 17.13
N VAL A 129 16.33 0.58 17.99
CA VAL A 129 16.26 -0.85 18.27
C VAL A 129 14.80 -1.32 18.21
N TRP A 130 14.55 -2.33 17.40
CA TRP A 130 13.27 -3.01 17.29
C TRP A 130 13.43 -4.48 17.65
N ILE A 131 12.45 -5.03 18.36
CA ILE A 131 12.49 -6.39 18.87
C ILE A 131 11.17 -7.07 18.56
N ALA A 132 11.25 -8.29 18.06
CA ALA A 132 10.09 -9.10 17.77
C ALA A 132 10.29 -10.55 18.19
N ALA A 133 9.21 -11.18 18.62
CA ALA A 133 9.13 -12.64 18.66
C ALA A 133 8.61 -13.14 17.32
N VAL A 134 9.40 -13.96 16.62
CA VAL A 134 9.04 -14.47 15.28
C VAL A 134 9.02 -15.99 15.30
N ARG A 135 7.87 -16.57 14.95
CA ARG A 135 7.65 -18.01 14.88
C ARG A 135 8.58 -18.69 13.87
N ASN A 136 9.24 -19.75 14.30
CA ASN A 136 10.13 -20.60 13.50
C ASN A 136 11.22 -19.83 12.75
N ILE A 137 11.66 -18.66 13.23
CA ILE A 137 12.72 -17.91 12.54
C ILE A 137 14.05 -18.66 12.62
N GLY A 138 14.75 -18.73 11.49
CA GLY A 138 15.98 -19.50 11.31
C GLY A 138 15.75 -20.99 11.02
N SER A 139 14.50 -21.42 10.80
CA SER A 139 14.20 -22.82 10.46
C SER A 139 14.28 -23.11 8.96
N SER A 140 14.43 -22.07 8.13
CA SER A 140 14.44 -22.18 6.67
C SER A 140 15.46 -21.23 6.02
N SER A 141 15.92 -21.58 4.82
CA SER A 141 16.77 -20.70 4.01
C SER A 141 16.06 -19.40 3.60
N TYR A 142 14.73 -19.37 3.63
CA TYR A 142 13.94 -18.16 3.40
C TYR A 142 14.23 -17.10 4.46
N ASP A 143 14.38 -17.47 5.74
CA ASP A 143 14.44 -16.49 6.82
C ASP A 143 15.69 -15.60 6.71
N GLU A 144 16.83 -16.19 6.42
CA GLU A 144 18.07 -15.45 6.20
C GLU A 144 17.99 -14.57 4.95
N ALA A 145 17.50 -15.12 3.83
CA ALA A 145 17.32 -14.35 2.61
C ALA A 145 16.33 -13.18 2.78
N ALA A 146 15.26 -13.39 3.55
CA ALA A 146 14.26 -12.38 3.86
C ALA A 146 14.83 -11.27 4.74
N LEU A 147 15.60 -11.60 5.78
CA LEU A 147 16.27 -10.60 6.60
C LEU A 147 17.30 -9.79 5.80
N TRP A 148 18.04 -10.43 4.88
CA TRP A 148 18.95 -9.72 3.98
C TRP A 148 18.19 -8.75 3.06
N ASP A 149 17.05 -9.18 2.50
CA ASP A 149 16.18 -8.31 1.71
C ASP A 149 15.68 -7.10 2.52
N VAL A 150 15.28 -7.32 3.78
CA VAL A 150 14.83 -6.28 4.71
C VAL A 150 15.93 -5.25 4.95
N VAL A 151 17.10 -5.67 5.43
CA VAL A 151 18.17 -4.72 5.80
C VAL A 151 18.70 -3.97 4.58
N CYS A 152 18.89 -4.65 3.44
CA CYS A 152 19.42 -4.04 2.23
C CYS A 152 18.45 -3.02 1.60
N LYS A 153 17.12 -3.25 1.67
CA LYS A 153 16.14 -2.31 1.10
C LYS A 153 15.83 -1.14 2.02
N SER A 154 15.97 -1.32 3.33
CA SER A 154 15.65 -0.29 4.33
C SER A 154 16.64 0.87 4.31
N VAL A 155 17.91 0.59 4.02
CA VAL A 155 18.98 1.60 3.97
C VAL A 155 19.10 2.31 2.62
N ARG A 156 18.26 1.96 1.63
CA ARG A 156 18.35 2.57 0.31
C ARG A 156 18.11 4.07 0.36
N ALA A 157 18.85 4.80 -0.47
CA ALA A 157 18.63 6.23 -0.64
C ALA A 157 17.15 6.47 -1.03
N PRO A 158 16.44 7.38 -0.33
CA PRO A 158 15.07 7.70 -0.70
C PRO A 158 15.04 8.25 -2.13
N ILE A 159 14.08 7.77 -2.93
CA ILE A 159 13.77 8.38 -4.22
C ILE A 159 13.29 9.81 -3.95
N ASP A 160 13.78 10.79 -4.70
CA ASP A 160 13.23 12.14 -4.65
C ASP A 160 11.76 12.10 -5.09
N PRO A 161 10.79 12.34 -4.19
CA PRO A 161 9.38 12.21 -4.51
C PRO A 161 8.91 13.25 -5.54
N LEU A 162 9.69 14.31 -5.77
CA LEU A 162 9.39 15.36 -6.75
C LEU A 162 9.96 15.07 -8.14
N CYS A 163 10.81 14.06 -8.27
CA CYS A 163 11.39 13.66 -9.55
C CYS A 163 10.57 12.52 -10.18
N PRO A 164 9.76 12.78 -11.22
CA PRO A 164 8.97 11.74 -11.85
C PRO A 164 9.90 10.70 -12.54
N PRO A 165 9.56 9.40 -12.53
CA PRO A 165 10.35 8.38 -13.19
C PRO A 165 10.53 8.69 -14.69
N PRO A 166 11.72 8.43 -15.28
CA PRO A 166 11.94 8.62 -16.71
C PRO A 166 10.88 7.91 -17.56
N GLY A 167 10.30 8.62 -18.53
CA GLY A 167 9.26 8.08 -19.43
C GLY A 167 7.85 8.05 -18.85
N SER A 168 7.64 8.45 -17.59
CA SER A 168 6.30 8.66 -17.04
C SER A 168 5.61 9.87 -17.70
N ARG A 169 4.28 9.83 -17.77
CA ARG A 169 3.44 10.90 -18.31
C ARG A 169 2.51 11.43 -17.22
N SER A 170 2.21 12.72 -17.24
CA SER A 170 1.20 13.30 -16.37
C SER A 170 -0.21 12.86 -16.78
N ILE A 171 -1.17 12.98 -15.86
CA ILE A 171 -2.58 12.74 -16.18
C ILE A 171 -3.10 13.69 -17.27
N ASP A 172 -2.60 14.92 -17.32
CA ASP A 172 -2.97 15.89 -18.37
C ASP A 172 -2.49 15.45 -19.75
N GLN A 173 -1.26 14.93 -19.85
CA GLN A 173 -0.74 14.37 -21.09
C GLN A 173 -1.56 13.15 -21.53
N ILE A 174 -1.82 12.22 -20.60
CA ILE A 174 -2.63 11.02 -20.89
C ILE A 174 -4.04 11.39 -21.34
N LEU A 175 -4.68 12.36 -20.68
CA LEU A 175 -6.00 12.85 -21.02
C LEU A 175 -6.02 13.57 -22.37
N SER A 176 -5.03 14.41 -22.65
CA SER A 176 -4.87 15.09 -23.94
C SER A 176 -4.74 14.08 -25.09
N ASP A 177 -3.88 13.08 -24.92
CA ASP A 177 -3.67 11.98 -25.88
C ASP A 177 -4.94 11.12 -26.07
N ALA A 178 -5.74 10.94 -25.04
CA ALA A 178 -7.03 10.24 -25.15
C ALA A 178 -8.02 11.08 -25.96
N ARG A 179 -8.17 12.37 -25.63
CA ARG A 179 -9.10 13.28 -26.31
C ARG A 179 -8.74 13.49 -27.78
N SER A 180 -7.47 13.45 -28.16
CA SER A 180 -7.06 13.58 -29.56
C SER A 180 -7.52 12.43 -30.45
N LYS A 181 -7.94 11.30 -29.86
CA LYS A 181 -8.47 10.12 -30.57
C LYS A 181 -10.00 10.13 -30.69
N LEU A 182 -10.67 11.09 -30.06
CA LEU A 182 -12.13 11.11 -29.91
C LEU A 182 -12.75 12.28 -30.65
N GLN A 183 -13.88 12.03 -31.31
CA GLN A 183 -14.80 13.08 -31.75
C GLN A 183 -15.80 13.35 -30.62
N ARG A 184 -15.37 14.17 -29.67
CA ARG A 184 -16.16 14.50 -28.46
C ARG A 184 -17.41 15.28 -28.84
N VAL A 185 -18.50 15.03 -28.13
CA VAL A 185 -19.83 15.64 -28.41
C VAL A 185 -20.25 16.58 -27.29
N THR A 186 -20.98 17.65 -27.64
CA THR A 186 -21.66 18.47 -26.64
C THR A 186 -22.87 17.71 -26.07
N PRO A 187 -23.41 18.14 -24.91
CA PRO A 187 -24.65 17.56 -24.40
C PRO A 187 -25.80 17.58 -25.41
N GLN A 188 -25.99 18.69 -26.13
CA GLN A 188 -27.04 18.83 -27.15
C GLN A 188 -26.84 17.84 -28.30
N GLN A 189 -25.62 17.72 -28.82
CA GLN A 189 -25.32 16.75 -29.89
C GLN A 189 -25.58 15.31 -29.42
N ALA A 190 -25.15 14.96 -28.21
CA ALA A 190 -25.44 13.65 -27.64
C ALA A 190 -26.95 13.41 -27.52
N TYR A 191 -27.73 14.40 -27.10
CA TYR A 191 -29.19 14.31 -27.02
C TYR A 191 -29.83 14.14 -28.40
N GLU A 192 -29.38 14.90 -29.41
CA GLU A 192 -29.85 14.81 -30.79
C GLU A 192 -29.54 13.43 -31.40
N GLU A 193 -28.31 12.93 -31.28
CA GLU A 193 -27.92 11.61 -31.78
C GLU A 193 -28.73 10.47 -31.13
N LEU A 194 -29.05 10.59 -29.83
CA LEU A 194 -29.89 9.60 -29.14
C LEU A 194 -31.33 9.56 -29.64
N HIS A 195 -31.85 10.68 -30.16
CA HIS A 195 -33.25 10.81 -30.59
C HIS A 195 -33.42 10.72 -32.11
N ASP A 196 -32.34 10.68 -32.88
CA ASP A 196 -32.40 10.56 -34.34
C ASP A 196 -32.65 9.09 -34.76
N PRO A 197 -33.87 8.74 -35.22
CA PRO A 197 -34.17 7.38 -35.65
C PRO A 197 -33.48 7.00 -36.98
N THR A 198 -32.86 7.97 -37.65
CA THR A 198 -32.14 7.78 -38.91
C THR A 198 -30.63 7.62 -38.71
N PHE A 199 -30.14 7.73 -37.47
CA PHE A 199 -28.74 7.52 -37.16
C PHE A 199 -28.32 6.09 -37.55
N PRO A 200 -27.19 5.90 -38.27
CA PRO A 200 -26.89 4.64 -38.96
C PRO A 200 -26.57 3.47 -38.02
N MET A 201 -26.43 3.71 -36.73
CA MET A 201 -26.01 2.72 -35.73
C MET A 201 -26.75 2.93 -34.40
N PRO A 202 -26.89 1.88 -33.57
CA PRO A 202 -27.46 2.03 -32.24
C PRO A 202 -26.62 2.97 -31.38
N VAL A 203 -27.27 3.98 -30.80
CA VAL A 203 -26.66 4.98 -29.93
C VAL A 203 -27.04 4.71 -28.48
N PHE A 204 -26.04 4.66 -27.60
CA PHE A 204 -26.23 4.46 -26.16
C PHE A 204 -25.52 5.53 -25.36
N LEU A 205 -26.22 6.02 -24.34
CA LEU A 205 -25.66 6.88 -23.32
C LEU A 205 -25.24 6.05 -22.11
N VAL A 206 -24.00 6.19 -21.65
CA VAL A 206 -23.42 5.35 -20.58
C VAL A 206 -22.91 6.21 -19.42
N ASP A 207 -23.48 6.01 -18.23
CA ASP A 207 -23.03 6.63 -16.98
C ASP A 207 -21.99 5.75 -16.30
N ILE A 208 -20.74 6.25 -16.23
CA ILE A 208 -19.64 5.53 -15.57
C ILE A 208 -19.38 5.98 -14.13
N ARG A 209 -20.24 6.84 -13.57
CA ARG A 209 -20.05 7.38 -12.21
C ARG A 209 -20.41 6.35 -11.14
N PRO A 210 -19.68 6.35 -10.00
CA PRO A 210 -20.01 5.51 -8.85
C PRO A 210 -21.45 5.73 -8.37
N ALA A 211 -22.10 4.67 -7.89
CA ALA A 211 -23.46 4.72 -7.35
C ALA A 211 -23.67 5.85 -6.32
N ALA A 212 -22.76 5.99 -5.35
CA ALA A 212 -22.84 7.03 -4.33
C ALA A 212 -22.82 8.46 -4.90
N GLN A 213 -22.17 8.68 -6.04
CA GLN A 213 -22.20 9.98 -6.71
C GLN A 213 -23.55 10.24 -7.37
N ARG A 214 -24.08 9.24 -8.09
CA ARG A 214 -25.37 9.33 -8.76
C ARG A 214 -26.52 9.53 -7.77
N GLU A 215 -26.46 8.90 -6.61
CA GLU A 215 -27.43 9.10 -5.52
C GLU A 215 -27.49 10.55 -5.01
N ARG A 216 -26.33 11.21 -4.89
CA ARG A 216 -26.25 12.61 -4.42
C ARG A 216 -26.65 13.62 -5.49
N GLU A 217 -26.24 13.38 -6.74
CA GLU A 217 -26.26 14.40 -7.80
C GLU A 217 -27.35 14.15 -8.86
N GLY A 218 -28.00 13.00 -8.80
CA GLY A 218 -28.93 12.51 -9.82
C GLY A 218 -28.20 11.90 -11.03
N GLY A 219 -28.97 11.49 -12.02
CA GLY A 219 -28.45 10.95 -13.28
C GLY A 219 -29.38 11.21 -14.45
N ILE A 220 -28.95 10.79 -15.64
CA ILE A 220 -29.75 10.90 -16.86
C ILE A 220 -30.59 9.62 -16.96
N HIS A 221 -31.90 9.75 -16.81
CA HIS A 221 -32.79 8.59 -16.90
C HIS A 221 -32.73 7.99 -18.32
N GLY A 222 -32.66 6.66 -18.42
CA GLY A 222 -32.47 5.96 -19.70
C GLY A 222 -31.00 5.71 -20.07
N SER A 223 -30.03 6.27 -19.34
CA SER A 223 -28.62 5.88 -19.50
C SER A 223 -28.36 4.44 -19.01
N LEU A 224 -27.44 3.76 -19.68
CA LEU A 224 -26.86 2.52 -19.19
C LEU A 224 -25.91 2.83 -18.04
N ILE A 225 -26.21 2.31 -16.87
CA ILE A 225 -25.36 2.46 -15.69
C ILE A 225 -24.30 1.36 -15.72
N ILE A 226 -23.06 1.73 -16.04
CA ILE A 226 -21.93 0.80 -16.12
C ILE A 226 -20.72 1.52 -15.54
N GLU A 227 -20.37 1.22 -14.28
CA GLU A 227 -19.24 1.89 -13.63
C GLU A 227 -17.93 1.65 -14.38
N ARG A 228 -17.01 2.61 -14.25
CA ARG A 228 -15.74 2.62 -15.01
C ARG A 228 -14.96 1.31 -14.93
N ASN A 229 -15.01 0.63 -13.78
CA ASN A 229 -14.24 -0.59 -13.48
C ASN A 229 -14.69 -1.84 -14.25
N VAL A 230 -15.88 -1.84 -14.86
CA VAL A 230 -16.41 -3.00 -15.60
C VAL A 230 -16.72 -2.68 -17.05
N LEU A 231 -16.47 -1.44 -17.50
CA LEU A 231 -16.91 -0.93 -18.80
C LEU A 231 -16.43 -1.79 -19.98
N GLU A 232 -15.14 -2.10 -20.02
CA GLU A 232 -14.51 -2.86 -21.10
C GLU A 232 -15.13 -4.26 -21.23
N TRP A 233 -15.32 -4.97 -20.10
CA TRP A 233 -15.95 -6.28 -20.06
C TRP A 233 -17.41 -6.26 -20.54
N ARG A 234 -18.13 -5.17 -20.28
CA ARG A 234 -19.52 -5.03 -20.69
C ARG A 234 -19.68 -4.74 -22.18
N PHE A 235 -18.64 -4.23 -22.84
CA PHE A 235 -18.72 -3.82 -24.24
C PHE A 235 -17.85 -4.63 -25.22
N ASP A 236 -16.84 -5.40 -24.78
CA ASP A 236 -16.09 -6.27 -25.69
C ASP A 236 -17.01 -7.39 -26.25
N PRO A 237 -17.24 -7.46 -27.58
CA PRO A 237 -18.08 -8.51 -28.20
C PRO A 237 -17.59 -9.93 -27.96
N ARG A 238 -16.34 -10.10 -27.57
CA ARG A 238 -15.71 -11.40 -27.28
C ARG A 238 -15.83 -11.80 -25.82
N CYS A 239 -16.27 -10.91 -24.93
CA CYS A 239 -16.37 -11.19 -23.49
C CYS A 239 -17.70 -11.90 -23.16
N GLU A 240 -17.66 -12.96 -22.35
CA GLU A 240 -18.88 -13.66 -21.91
C GLU A 240 -19.79 -12.78 -21.03
N ALA A 241 -19.20 -11.85 -20.27
CA ALA A 241 -19.93 -10.94 -19.37
C ALA A 241 -20.48 -9.68 -20.06
N ARG A 242 -20.36 -9.61 -21.40
CA ARG A 242 -20.81 -8.47 -22.19
C ARG A 242 -22.32 -8.23 -22.06
N LEU A 243 -22.74 -7.01 -22.36
CA LEU A 243 -24.15 -6.75 -22.61
C LEU A 243 -24.61 -7.51 -23.87
N ALA A 244 -25.87 -7.97 -23.86
CA ALA A 244 -26.43 -8.70 -24.99
C ALA A 244 -26.29 -7.92 -26.32
N ILE A 245 -26.51 -6.60 -26.28
CA ILE A 245 -26.40 -5.69 -27.43
C ILE A 245 -24.96 -5.41 -27.90
N ALA A 246 -23.98 -5.69 -27.05
CA ALA A 246 -22.57 -5.51 -27.36
C ALA A 246 -21.98 -6.72 -28.09
N ASP A 247 -22.74 -7.36 -29.00
CA ASP A 247 -22.28 -8.45 -29.87
C ASP A 247 -21.61 -7.96 -31.17
N ARG A 248 -21.38 -6.65 -31.26
CA ARG A 248 -20.97 -5.92 -32.47
C ARG A 248 -20.06 -4.75 -32.14
N TYR A 249 -19.29 -4.28 -33.13
CA TYR A 249 -18.26 -3.25 -32.95
C TYR A 249 -18.67 -1.83 -33.39
N ASP A 250 -19.79 -1.71 -34.10
CA ASP A 250 -20.25 -0.46 -34.71
C ASP A 250 -21.20 0.34 -33.80
N LEU A 251 -21.30 0.02 -32.51
CA LEU A 251 -22.11 0.77 -31.54
C LEU A 251 -21.58 2.18 -31.32
N LYS A 252 -22.47 3.18 -31.31
CA LYS A 252 -22.16 4.54 -30.84
C LYS A 252 -22.33 4.61 -29.33
N ILE A 253 -21.22 4.52 -28.61
CA ILE A 253 -21.21 4.52 -27.13
C ILE A 253 -20.78 5.91 -26.65
N ILE A 254 -21.74 6.69 -26.18
CA ILE A 254 -21.51 8.03 -25.63
C ILE A 254 -21.35 7.90 -24.11
N VAL A 255 -20.11 7.96 -23.64
CA VAL A 255 -19.76 7.79 -22.23
C VAL A 255 -19.78 9.15 -21.52
N TYR A 256 -20.31 9.20 -20.30
CA TYR A 256 -20.19 10.40 -19.48
C TYR A 256 -19.80 10.06 -18.04
N CYS A 257 -18.95 10.91 -17.49
CA CYS A 257 -18.70 10.99 -16.06
C CYS A 257 -19.21 12.35 -15.56
N GLN A 258 -18.72 12.82 -14.41
CA GLN A 258 -19.19 14.09 -13.87
C GLN A 258 -18.85 15.30 -14.74
N GLU A 259 -17.58 15.42 -15.15
CA GLU A 259 -17.03 16.64 -15.78
C GLU A 259 -16.35 16.37 -17.13
N GLY A 260 -16.42 15.14 -17.64
CA GLY A 260 -15.86 14.80 -18.95
C GLY A 260 -14.36 14.52 -18.95
N TYR A 261 -13.75 14.16 -17.82
CA TYR A 261 -12.35 13.75 -17.72
C TYR A 261 -12.21 12.24 -17.85
N THR A 262 -12.72 11.50 -16.87
CA THR A 262 -12.69 10.03 -16.83
C THR A 262 -13.39 9.40 -18.02
N SER A 263 -14.45 10.02 -18.55
CA SER A 263 -15.18 9.51 -19.71
C SER A 263 -14.34 9.55 -21.00
N SER A 264 -13.48 10.55 -21.18
CA SER A 264 -12.55 10.57 -22.32
C SER A 264 -11.56 9.40 -22.25
N LEU A 265 -11.02 9.11 -21.06
CA LEU A 265 -10.14 7.95 -20.87
C LEU A 265 -10.88 6.63 -21.13
N ALA A 266 -12.14 6.55 -20.70
CA ALA A 266 -12.98 5.38 -20.87
C ALA A 266 -13.32 5.11 -22.35
N ALA A 267 -13.73 6.14 -23.09
CA ALA A 267 -14.01 6.03 -24.52
C ALA A 267 -12.73 5.64 -25.29
N ALA A 268 -11.58 6.21 -24.94
CA ALA A 268 -10.31 5.81 -25.56
C ALA A 268 -9.94 4.34 -25.27
N ALA A 269 -10.24 3.83 -24.07
CA ALA A 269 -10.05 2.39 -23.77
C ALA A 269 -11.00 1.49 -24.60
N LEU A 270 -12.24 1.95 -24.87
CA LEU A 270 -13.14 1.22 -25.77
C LEU A 270 -12.62 1.19 -27.22
N HIS A 271 -11.92 2.23 -27.67
CA HIS A 271 -11.24 2.20 -28.98
C HIS A 271 -10.18 1.09 -29.05
N GLU A 272 -9.47 0.78 -27.95
CA GLU A 272 -8.49 -0.31 -27.91
C GLU A 272 -9.14 -1.69 -28.08
N LEU A 273 -10.44 -1.83 -27.76
CA LEU A 273 -11.24 -3.01 -28.04
C LEU A 273 -11.78 -3.06 -29.48
N GLY A 274 -11.61 -2.00 -30.27
CA GLY A 274 -12.14 -1.88 -31.63
C GLY A 274 -13.49 -1.16 -31.73
N LEU A 275 -14.04 -0.64 -30.62
CA LEU A 275 -15.28 0.13 -30.61
C LEU A 275 -15.01 1.60 -31.00
N LEU A 276 -14.63 1.82 -32.25
CA LEU A 276 -14.11 3.10 -32.76
C LEU A 276 -15.13 4.25 -32.79
N ASN A 277 -16.41 3.96 -32.58
CA ASN A 277 -17.46 4.96 -32.49
C ASN A 277 -17.67 5.46 -31.05
N ALA A 278 -16.97 4.90 -30.05
CA ALA A 278 -17.08 5.35 -28.68
C ALA A 278 -16.61 6.81 -28.54
N THR A 279 -17.31 7.59 -27.75
CA THR A 279 -16.96 8.99 -27.50
C THR A 279 -17.43 9.42 -26.12
N ASP A 280 -17.19 10.66 -25.74
CA ASP A 280 -17.64 11.22 -24.48
C ASP A 280 -18.31 12.59 -24.59
N ILE A 281 -19.08 12.92 -23.55
CA ILE A 281 -19.74 14.23 -23.43
C ILE A 281 -18.76 15.26 -22.87
N ILE A 282 -18.58 16.35 -23.60
CA ILE A 282 -17.83 17.52 -23.16
C ILE A 282 -18.49 18.09 -21.90
N GLY A 283 -17.73 18.14 -20.81
CA GLY A 283 -18.20 18.63 -19.50
C GLY A 283 -19.09 17.65 -18.73
N GLY A 284 -19.30 16.43 -19.25
CA GLY A 284 -20.00 15.35 -18.57
C GLY A 284 -21.44 15.68 -18.13
N TYR A 285 -21.88 15.04 -17.04
CA TYR A 285 -23.19 15.24 -16.44
C TYR A 285 -23.42 16.69 -15.98
N ALA A 286 -22.38 17.37 -15.49
CA ALA A 286 -22.49 18.76 -15.07
C ALA A 286 -22.89 19.68 -16.22
N ALA A 287 -22.26 19.52 -17.39
CA ALA A 287 -22.62 20.27 -18.59
C ALA A 287 -24.00 19.88 -19.14
N TRP A 288 -24.37 18.60 -19.09
CA TRP A 288 -25.70 18.14 -19.44
C TRP A 288 -26.80 18.81 -18.61
N LYS A 289 -26.59 18.88 -17.29
CA LYS A 289 -27.49 19.57 -16.37
C LYS A 289 -27.55 21.08 -16.63
N ALA A 290 -26.38 21.71 -16.84
CA ALA A 290 -26.31 23.15 -17.15
C ALA A 290 -27.01 23.51 -18.47
N ALA A 291 -27.01 22.58 -19.43
CA ALA A 291 -27.74 22.68 -20.69
C ALA A 291 -29.27 22.54 -20.54
N GLY A 292 -29.79 22.20 -19.35
CA GLY A 292 -31.22 22.02 -19.11
C GLY A 292 -31.82 20.79 -19.81
N LEU A 293 -30.98 19.83 -20.23
CA LEU A 293 -31.42 18.63 -20.91
C LEU A 293 -32.12 17.66 -19.95
N PRO A 294 -32.99 16.76 -20.46
CA PRO A 294 -33.74 15.84 -19.61
C PRO A 294 -32.82 15.01 -18.70
N GLY A 295 -33.20 14.90 -17.43
CA GLY A 295 -32.54 14.06 -16.43
C GLY A 295 -33.52 13.65 -15.34
N GLN A 296 -33.06 12.96 -14.30
CA GLN A 296 -33.82 12.85 -13.05
C GLN A 296 -33.84 14.22 -12.35
N ILE A 297 -34.86 15.03 -12.63
CA ILE A 297 -35.18 16.18 -11.79
C ILE A 297 -35.84 15.63 -10.52
N LYS A 298 -35.17 15.72 -9.36
CA LYS A 298 -35.85 15.56 -8.06
C LYS A 298 -36.94 16.66 -8.00
N PRO A 299 -38.21 16.33 -7.68
CA PRO A 299 -39.35 17.23 -7.92
C PRO A 299 -39.15 18.59 -7.22
N PRO A 300 -39.78 19.67 -7.72
CA PRO A 300 -39.76 20.94 -7.00
C PRO A 300 -40.24 20.68 -5.57
N SER A 301 -39.47 21.18 -4.61
CA SER A 301 -39.87 21.22 -3.21
C SER A 301 -41.16 22.01 -3.10
N THR A 302 -42.32 21.35 -3.02
CA THR A 302 -43.51 21.97 -2.44
C THR A 302 -43.31 21.95 -0.93
N ALA A 303 -42.57 22.94 -0.43
CA ALA A 303 -42.90 23.49 0.87
C ALA A 303 -44.27 24.15 0.72
N ALA A 304 -45.32 23.35 0.95
CA ALA A 304 -46.46 23.88 1.69
C ALA A 304 -46.16 23.56 3.16
N ASP A 305 -45.38 24.45 3.77
CA ASP A 305 -45.49 24.69 5.19
C ASP A 305 -46.93 25.14 5.44
N SER A 306 -47.76 24.26 5.99
CA SER A 306 -48.97 24.67 6.72
C SER A 306 -49.29 23.64 7.79
N GLU A 307 -48.78 23.95 8.97
CA GLU A 307 -49.53 23.99 10.23
C GLU A 307 -50.25 22.70 10.70
N SER A 308 -49.68 22.16 11.79
CA SER A 308 -50.37 21.72 13.01
C SER A 308 -51.82 21.26 12.88
N TYR A 309 -52.03 19.95 12.95
CA TYR A 309 -53.25 19.39 13.50
C TYR A 309 -52.90 18.52 14.72
N VAL A 310 -53.20 19.05 15.90
CA VAL A 310 -53.26 18.31 17.17
C VAL A 310 -54.70 17.85 17.33
N PRO A 311 -55.01 16.55 17.41
CA PRO A 311 -56.36 16.12 17.75
C PRO A 311 -56.60 16.40 19.24
N SER A 312 -57.51 17.33 19.52
CA SER A 312 -58.10 17.52 20.85
C SER A 312 -59.05 16.37 21.15
N GLU A 313 -58.91 15.78 22.34
CA GLU A 313 -59.97 15.04 23.02
C GLU A 313 -61.27 15.86 23.04
N ILE A 314 -62.43 15.20 22.88
CA ILE A 314 -63.64 15.44 23.67
C ILE A 314 -64.52 14.18 23.60
N SER A 315 -65.02 13.84 24.78
CA SER A 315 -65.98 12.81 25.14
C SER A 315 -67.44 13.17 24.82
N GLU A 316 -68.30 12.14 24.87
CA GLU A 316 -69.76 12.16 25.13
C GLU A 316 -70.73 12.68 24.05
N SER A 317 -71.49 11.76 23.45
CA SER A 317 -72.88 11.45 23.83
C SER A 317 -73.33 10.10 23.27
#